data_AF-A0A366ZWY5-F1
#
_entry.id   AF-A0A366ZWY5-F1
#
_cell.length_a   1.000
_cell.length_b   1.000
_cell.length_c   1.000
_cell.angle_alpha   90.00
_cell.angle_beta   90.00
_cell.angle_gamma   90.00
#
_symmetry.space_group_name_H-M   'P 1'
#
loop_
_entity.id
_entity.type
_entity.pdbx_description
1 polymer ?
#
loop_
_entity_poly.entity_id
_entity_poly.type
_entity_poly.pdbx_seq_one_letter_code
_entity_poly.pdbx_strand_id
1 'polypeptide(L)'
;MARPLLRGDRLQAAREAMGLTREELAEKLELSSPSRIRVWETGLERPRPRYVPRLAAAVGVDPLHLLDVDPEDPPLAALRLAAGRATNEVTGPGLSVMTYVRLEDGRTGAVPSAEVIGAVADVLGVDVPRVEAAVRRSRSDQSALASSGG
;
A
#
# COMPACT_ATOMS: atom_id res chain seq x y z
N MET A 1 1.65 -13.38 4.36
CA MET A 1 2.39 -12.54 3.38
C MET A 1 3.34 -11.61 4.09
N ALA A 2 4.49 -11.31 3.48
CA ALA A 2 5.20 -10.09 3.79
C ALA A 2 4.31 -8.92 3.35
N ARG A 3 3.89 -8.06 4.28
CA ARG A 3 3.12 -6.87 3.93
C ARG A 3 4.02 -5.93 3.13
N PRO A 4 3.55 -5.37 2.00
CA PRO A 4 4.32 -4.40 1.22
C PRO A 4 4.86 -3.28 2.10
N LEU A 5 6.12 -2.90 1.88
CA LEU A 5 6.82 -1.90 2.65
C LEU A 5 7.19 -0.73 1.78
N LEU A 6 7.31 0.45 2.38
CA LEU A 6 7.92 1.58 1.70
C LEU A 6 9.40 1.25 1.40
N ARG A 7 9.78 1.43 0.13
CA ARG A 7 11.15 1.36 -0.38
C ARG A 7 11.82 2.71 -0.21
N GLY A 8 12.62 2.83 0.85
CA GLY A 8 13.33 4.06 1.20
C GLY A 8 14.32 4.50 0.11
N ASP A 9 14.96 3.54 -0.57
CA ASP A 9 15.79 3.73 -1.74
C ASP A 9 15.03 4.41 -2.90
N ARG A 10 13.81 3.96 -3.17
CA ARG A 10 12.95 4.56 -4.21
C ARG A 10 12.45 5.95 -3.82
N LEU A 11 12.10 6.16 -2.55
CA LEU A 11 11.74 7.48 -2.04
C LEU A 11 12.90 8.47 -2.19
N GLN A 12 14.11 8.05 -1.81
CA GLN A 12 15.31 8.88 -1.94
C GLN A 12 15.58 9.25 -3.40
N ALA A 13 15.56 8.27 -4.30
CA ALA A 13 15.79 8.48 -5.72
C ALA A 13 14.74 9.44 -6.34
N ALA A 14 13.46 9.28 -6.00
CA ALA A 14 12.39 10.16 -6.48
C ALA A 14 12.53 11.60 -5.95
N ARG A 15 12.91 11.76 -4.66
CA ARG A 15 13.19 13.08 -4.08
C ARG A 15 14.35 13.77 -4.82
N GLU A 16 15.44 13.05 -5.05
CA GLU A 16 16.63 13.58 -5.71
C GLU A 16 16.37 13.92 -7.18
N ALA A 17 15.56 13.13 -7.89
CA ALA A 17 15.13 13.42 -9.26
C ALA A 17 14.32 14.71 -9.36
N MET A 18 13.57 15.06 -8.30
CA MET A 18 12.84 16.33 -8.19
C MET A 18 13.72 17.51 -7.72
N GLY A 19 15.01 17.27 -7.44
CA GLY A 19 15.93 18.29 -6.93
C GLY A 19 15.63 18.74 -5.50
N LEU A 20 14.85 17.96 -4.73
CA LEU A 20 14.44 18.34 -3.38
C LEU A 20 15.46 17.89 -2.34
N THR A 21 15.73 18.73 -1.35
CA THR A 21 16.39 18.36 -0.09
C THR A 21 15.41 17.64 0.84
N ARG A 22 15.94 17.02 1.92
CA ARG A 22 15.08 16.36 2.93
C ARG A 22 14.24 17.40 3.69
N GLU A 23 14.84 18.56 3.93
CA GLU A 23 14.21 19.74 4.53
C GLU A 23 13.02 20.19 3.70
N GLU A 24 13.19 20.42 2.40
CA GLU A 24 12.09 20.84 1.52
C GLU A 24 10.99 19.78 1.41
N LEU A 25 11.33 18.49 1.36
CA LEU A 25 10.32 17.43 1.38
C LEU A 25 9.58 17.39 2.72
N ALA A 26 10.27 17.59 3.84
CA ALA A 26 9.65 17.65 5.15
C ALA A 26 8.70 18.86 5.28
N GLU A 27 9.10 20.02 4.76
CA GLU A 27 8.26 21.23 4.72
C GLU A 27 7.01 21.01 3.86
N LYS A 28 7.15 20.44 2.65
CA LYS A 28 6.01 20.06 1.79
C LYS A 28 5.02 19.11 2.49
N LEU A 29 5.51 18.28 3.39
CA LEU A 29 4.72 17.32 4.15
C LEU A 29 4.25 17.84 5.51
N GLU A 30 4.55 19.10 5.85
CA GLU A 30 4.24 19.75 7.13
C GLU A 30 4.82 18.98 8.33
N LEU A 31 6.00 18.38 8.15
CA LEU A 31 6.69 17.64 9.20
C LEU A 31 7.56 18.59 10.02
N SER A 32 7.55 18.41 11.34
CA SER A 32 8.36 19.21 12.26
C SER A 32 9.87 18.98 12.16
N SER A 33 10.34 17.98 11.42
CA SER A 33 11.76 17.67 11.29
C SER A 33 12.09 16.85 10.03
N PRO A 34 13.19 17.18 9.30
CA PRO A 34 13.69 16.40 8.16
C PRO A 34 14.21 15.01 8.55
N SER A 35 14.48 14.78 9.85
CA SER A 35 14.91 13.48 10.37
C SER A 35 13.93 12.36 10.04
N ARG A 36 12.62 12.66 9.93
CA ARG A 36 11.60 11.68 9.51
C ARG A 36 11.83 11.18 8.09
N ILE A 37 12.17 12.08 7.17
CA ILE A 37 12.49 11.71 5.79
C ILE A 37 13.70 10.79 5.77
N ARG A 38 14.76 11.15 6.49
CA ARG A 38 15.98 10.32 6.58
C ARG A 38 15.67 8.91 7.07
N VAL A 39 14.93 8.75 8.17
CA VAL A 39 14.65 7.40 8.71
C VAL A 39 13.81 6.56 7.74
N TRP A 40 12.87 7.17 7.00
CA TRP A 40 12.10 6.47 5.98
C TRP A 40 12.95 6.08 4.76
N GLU A 41 13.82 6.97 4.28
CA GLU A 41 14.75 6.69 3.18
C GLU A 41 15.74 5.58 3.51
N THR A 42 16.22 5.54 4.75
CA THR A 42 17.12 4.46 5.22
C THR A 42 16.40 3.16 5.58
N GLY A 43 15.07 3.15 5.57
CA GLY A 43 14.27 2.01 6.00
C GLY A 43 14.32 1.69 7.51
N LEU A 44 14.91 2.57 8.32
CA LEU A 44 15.00 2.42 9.78
C LEU A 44 13.62 2.44 10.44
N GLU A 45 12.72 3.27 9.91
CA GLU A 45 11.32 3.32 10.33
C GLU A 45 10.38 3.26 9.14
N ARG A 46 9.17 2.75 9.38
CA ARG A 46 8.12 2.71 8.38
C ARG A 46 7.13 3.86 8.64
N PRO A 47 6.77 4.64 7.61
CA PRO A 47 5.73 5.64 7.79
C PRO A 47 4.38 4.98 8.09
N ARG A 48 3.50 5.73 8.75
CA ARG A 48 2.07 5.35 8.81
C ARG A 48 1.49 5.33 7.39
N PRO A 49 0.50 4.46 7.08
CA PRO A 49 -0.07 4.33 5.74
C PRO A 49 -0.42 5.66 5.08
N ARG A 50 -1.06 6.58 5.81
CA ARG A 50 -1.44 7.92 5.33
C ARG A 50 -0.32 8.75 4.69
N TYR A 51 0.95 8.49 5.00
CA TYR A 51 2.06 9.21 4.42
C TYR A 51 2.50 8.65 3.06
N VAL A 52 2.16 7.41 2.71
CA VAL A 52 2.55 6.81 1.42
C VAL A 52 2.04 7.64 0.23
N PRO A 53 0.73 7.95 0.11
CA PRO A 53 0.25 8.82 -0.96
C PRO A 53 0.78 10.26 -0.86
N ARG A 54 0.96 10.79 0.36
CA ARG A 54 1.50 12.15 0.54
C ARG A 54 2.94 12.26 0.05
N LEU A 55 3.78 11.28 0.37
CA LEU A 55 5.15 11.18 -0.10
C LEU A 55 5.19 11.09 -1.62
N ALA A 56 4.40 10.19 -2.19
CA ALA A 56 4.31 9.98 -3.64
C ALA A 56 3.90 11.27 -4.37
N ALA A 57 2.87 11.96 -3.89
CA ALA A 57 2.44 13.24 -4.43
C ALA A 57 3.53 14.33 -4.31
N ALA A 58 4.24 14.39 -3.18
CA ALA A 58 5.28 15.38 -2.95
C ALA A 58 6.52 15.20 -3.86
N VAL A 59 6.81 13.97 -4.28
CA VAL A 59 7.91 13.64 -5.19
C VAL A 59 7.46 13.31 -6.62
N GLY A 60 6.16 13.49 -6.93
CA GLY A 60 5.63 13.38 -8.30
C GLY A 60 5.57 11.97 -8.88
N VAL A 61 5.39 10.93 -8.05
CA VAL A 61 5.32 9.52 -8.49
C VAL A 61 4.01 8.85 -8.09
N ASP A 62 3.71 7.70 -8.69
CA ASP A 62 2.62 6.83 -8.23
C ASP A 62 2.95 6.22 -6.84
N PRO A 63 2.00 6.15 -5.89
CA PRO A 63 2.26 5.58 -4.57
C PRO A 63 2.76 4.12 -4.59
N LEU A 64 2.34 3.30 -5.56
CA LEU A 64 2.81 1.92 -5.71
C LEU A 64 4.28 1.86 -6.11
N HIS A 65 4.79 2.89 -6.82
CA HIS A 65 6.22 2.98 -7.14
C HIS A 65 7.08 2.98 -5.87
N LEU A 66 6.60 3.59 -4.79
CA LEU A 66 7.31 3.65 -3.51
C LEU A 66 7.20 2.38 -2.67
N LEU A 67 6.45 1.36 -3.10
CA LEU A 67 6.24 0.13 -2.34
C LEU A 67 7.04 -1.05 -2.91
N ASP A 68 7.40 -2.00 -2.05
CA ASP A 68 8.13 -3.22 -2.41
C ASP A 68 7.23 -4.25 -3.11
N VAL A 69 6.67 -3.86 -4.25
CA VAL A 69 5.77 -4.66 -5.08
C VAL A 69 5.97 -4.33 -6.56
N ASP A 70 5.39 -5.16 -7.42
CA ASP A 70 5.13 -4.80 -8.80
C ASP A 70 3.93 -3.82 -8.86
N PRO A 71 4.09 -2.59 -9.38
CA PRO A 71 2.99 -1.64 -9.53
C PRO A 71 1.89 -2.08 -10.51
N GLU A 72 2.24 -2.94 -11.47
CA GLU A 72 1.29 -3.43 -12.49
C GLU A 72 0.43 -4.59 -11.99
N ASP A 73 0.95 -5.38 -11.03
CA ASP A 73 0.25 -6.50 -10.42
C ASP A 73 0.34 -6.47 -8.86
N PRO A 74 -0.21 -5.42 -8.22
CA PRO A 74 -0.06 -5.22 -6.79
C PRO A 74 -1.01 -6.13 -5.99
N PRO A 75 -0.57 -6.69 -4.84
CA PRO A 75 -1.47 -7.35 -3.91
C PRO A 75 -2.40 -6.34 -3.22
N LEU A 76 -3.50 -6.82 -2.63
CA LEU A 76 -4.51 -5.92 -2.03
C LEU A 76 -3.95 -5.02 -0.93
N ALA A 77 -2.96 -5.50 -0.18
CA ALA A 77 -2.27 -4.72 0.84
C ALA A 77 -1.49 -3.53 0.28
N ALA A 78 -0.98 -3.61 -0.96
CA ALA A 78 -0.30 -2.50 -1.61
C ALA A 78 -1.28 -1.42 -2.04
N LEU A 79 -2.42 -1.80 -2.63
CA LEU A 79 -3.49 -0.84 -2.97
C LEU A 79 -3.97 -0.07 -1.73
N ARG A 80 -4.08 -0.74 -0.57
CA ARG A 80 -4.44 -0.08 0.68
C ARG A 80 -3.42 0.95 1.14
N LEU A 81 -2.15 0.60 1.09
CA LEU A 81 -1.08 1.52 1.46
C LEU A 81 -0.99 2.68 0.49
N ALA A 82 -1.16 2.43 -0.81
CA ALA A 82 -1.24 3.46 -1.84
C ALA A 82 -2.41 4.44 -1.58
N ALA A 83 -3.57 3.93 -1.14
CA ALA A 83 -4.71 4.75 -0.71
C ALA A 83 -4.51 5.44 0.66
N GLY A 84 -3.38 5.20 1.33
CA GLY A 84 -3.07 5.79 2.64
C GLY A 84 -3.87 5.23 3.81
N ARG A 85 -4.51 4.07 3.65
CA ARG A 85 -5.42 3.49 4.64
C ARG A 85 -4.72 2.51 5.59
N ALA A 86 -5.00 2.63 6.87
CA ALA A 86 -4.79 1.56 7.84
C ALA A 86 -5.85 0.47 7.66
N THR A 87 -5.54 -0.76 8.07
CA THR A 87 -6.44 -1.92 7.91
C THR A 87 -7.82 -1.69 8.53
N ASN A 88 -7.87 -1.05 9.70
CA ASN A 88 -9.12 -0.74 10.40
C ASN A 88 -9.94 0.38 9.74
N GLU A 89 -9.38 1.08 8.74
CA GLU A 89 -10.09 2.11 7.97
C GLU A 89 -10.74 1.51 6.71
N VAL A 90 -10.48 0.24 6.38
CA VAL A 90 -11.10 -0.44 5.23
C VAL A 90 -12.33 -1.21 5.68
N THR A 91 -13.44 -0.49 5.81
CA THR A 91 -14.73 -0.98 6.27
C THR A 91 -15.87 -0.29 5.51
N GLY A 92 -17.00 -0.97 5.37
CA GLY A 92 -18.19 -0.44 4.67
C GLY A 92 -19.40 -1.36 4.81
N PRO A 93 -20.53 -1.07 4.15
CA PRO A 93 -21.68 -1.98 4.11
C PRO A 93 -21.25 -3.38 3.65
N GLY A 94 -21.58 -4.41 4.44
CA GLY A 94 -21.18 -5.80 4.16
C GLY A 94 -19.68 -6.12 4.33
N LEU A 95 -18.83 -5.12 4.57
CA LEU A 95 -17.37 -5.26 4.67
C LEU A 95 -16.90 -5.01 6.11
N SER A 96 -16.67 -6.10 6.85
CA SER A 96 -15.99 -6.03 8.14
C SER A 96 -14.46 -5.94 7.98
N VAL A 97 -13.76 -5.38 8.98
CA VAL A 97 -12.29 -5.38 9.03
C VAL A 97 -11.73 -6.80 8.93
N MET A 98 -12.37 -7.79 9.56
CA MET A 98 -11.93 -9.19 9.49
C MET A 98 -12.11 -9.76 8.07
N THR A 99 -13.22 -9.47 7.41
CA THR A 99 -13.46 -9.84 6.01
C THR A 99 -12.34 -9.28 5.14
N TYR A 100 -12.03 -7.99 5.31
CA TYR A 100 -10.96 -7.32 4.59
C TYR A 100 -9.58 -7.96 4.85
N VAL A 101 -9.21 -8.23 6.10
CA VAL A 101 -7.94 -8.90 6.45
C VAL A 101 -7.80 -10.26 5.76
N ARG A 102 -8.88 -11.05 5.72
CA ARG A 102 -8.85 -12.36 5.03
C ARG A 102 -8.65 -12.22 3.52
N LEU A 103 -9.18 -11.15 2.91
CA LEU A 103 -8.92 -10.83 1.50
C LEU A 103 -7.45 -10.47 1.29
N GLU A 104 -6.90 -9.58 2.12
CA GLU A 104 -5.48 -9.19 2.03
C GLU A 104 -4.54 -10.38 2.16
N ASP A 105 -4.79 -11.24 3.15
CA ASP A 105 -3.98 -12.42 3.44
C ASP A 105 -4.17 -13.55 2.41
N GLY A 106 -5.10 -13.40 1.45
CA GLY A 106 -5.43 -14.44 0.48
C GLY A 106 -6.14 -15.66 1.08
N ARG A 107 -6.60 -15.59 2.33
CA ARG A 107 -7.19 -16.71 3.11
C ARG A 107 -8.70 -16.89 2.88
N THR A 108 -9.22 -16.37 1.78
CA THR A 108 -10.64 -16.53 1.43
C THR A 108 -10.82 -17.77 0.55
N GLY A 109 -11.54 -18.77 1.08
CA GLY A 109 -11.86 -19.99 0.33
C GLY A 109 -12.91 -19.77 -0.76
N ALA A 110 -13.86 -18.84 -0.54
CA ALA A 110 -14.88 -18.48 -1.52
C ALA A 110 -14.53 -17.18 -2.27
N VAL A 111 -15.02 -17.03 -3.50
CA VAL A 111 -14.95 -15.76 -4.24
C VAL A 111 -15.76 -14.69 -3.46
N PRO A 112 -15.22 -13.48 -3.24
CA PRO A 112 -15.93 -12.44 -2.50
C PRO A 112 -17.14 -11.95 -3.33
N SER A 113 -18.21 -11.51 -2.67
CA SER A 113 -19.38 -10.97 -3.38
C SER A 113 -19.06 -9.65 -4.08
N ALA A 114 -19.83 -9.31 -5.11
CA ALA A 114 -19.72 -8.02 -5.80
C ALA A 114 -19.90 -6.82 -4.86
N GLU A 115 -20.77 -6.95 -3.86
CA GLU A 115 -20.97 -5.94 -2.81
C GLU A 115 -19.68 -5.70 -1.99
N VAL A 116 -19.01 -6.77 -1.56
CA VAL A 116 -17.74 -6.69 -0.82
C VAL A 116 -16.65 -6.07 -1.69
N ILE A 117 -16.55 -6.47 -2.96
CA ILE A 117 -15.55 -5.91 -3.88
C ILE A 117 -15.83 -4.43 -4.15
N GLY A 118 -17.08 -4.04 -4.37
CA GLY A 118 -17.48 -2.64 -4.53
C GLY A 118 -17.14 -1.79 -3.31
N ALA A 119 -17.46 -2.27 -2.10
CA ALA A 119 -17.11 -1.58 -0.86
C ALA A 119 -15.60 -1.37 -0.70
N VAL A 120 -14.78 -2.36 -1.10
CA VAL A 120 -13.31 -2.21 -1.08
C VAL A 120 -12.85 -1.20 -2.14
N ALA A 121 -13.40 -1.26 -3.36
CA ALA A 121 -13.09 -0.33 -4.45
C ALA A 121 -13.36 1.13 -4.04
N ASP A 122 -14.53 1.38 -3.45
CA ASP A 122 -14.95 2.70 -2.97
C ASP A 122 -14.00 3.25 -1.88
N VAL A 123 -13.65 2.43 -0.89
CA VAL A 123 -12.79 2.87 0.23
C VAL A 123 -11.35 3.13 -0.22
N LEU A 124 -10.85 2.32 -1.16
CA LEU A 124 -9.50 2.44 -1.70
C LEU A 124 -9.40 3.46 -2.84
N GLY A 125 -10.52 3.91 -3.42
CA GLY A 125 -10.55 4.85 -4.53
C GLY A 125 -9.98 4.27 -5.82
N VAL A 126 -10.18 2.97 -6.06
CA VAL A 126 -9.76 2.26 -7.28
C VAL A 126 -10.96 1.56 -7.91
N ASP A 127 -10.83 1.12 -9.14
CA ASP A 127 -11.90 0.42 -9.85
C ASP A 127 -12.05 -1.06 -9.44
N VAL A 128 -13.27 -1.57 -9.58
CA VAL A 128 -13.63 -2.96 -9.24
C VAL A 128 -12.70 -4.00 -9.88
N PRO A 129 -12.38 -3.94 -11.19
CA PRO A 129 -11.48 -4.91 -11.82
C PRO A 129 -10.09 -4.97 -11.18
N ARG A 130 -9.55 -3.82 -10.75
CA ARG A 130 -8.25 -3.74 -10.08
C ARG A 130 -8.28 -4.35 -8.68
N VAL A 131 -9.38 -4.19 -7.93
CA VAL A 131 -9.58 -4.88 -6.65
C VAL A 131 -9.63 -6.39 -6.86
N GLU A 132 -10.40 -6.87 -7.85
CA GLU A 132 -10.49 -8.30 -8.14
C GLU A 132 -9.13 -8.90 -8.53
N ALA A 133 -8.37 -8.19 -9.37
CA ALA A 133 -7.01 -8.58 -9.73
C ALA A 133 -6.11 -8.67 -8.48
N ALA A 134 -6.14 -7.67 -7.61
CA ALA A 134 -5.35 -7.66 -6.38
C ALA A 134 -5.76 -8.76 -5.39
N VAL A 135 -7.04 -9.11 -5.31
CA VAL A 135 -7.53 -10.27 -4.53
C VAL A 135 -7.02 -11.58 -5.10
N ARG A 136 -7.06 -11.76 -6.43
CA ARG A 136 -6.50 -12.94 -7.10
C ARG A 136 -4.98 -13.03 -6.85
N ARG A 137 -4.28 -11.91 -7.00
CA ARG A 137 -2.84 -11.80 -6.72
C ARG A 137 -2.52 -12.22 -5.29
N SER A 138 -3.30 -11.73 -4.33
CA SER A 138 -3.14 -12.06 -2.91
C SER A 138 -3.31 -13.56 -2.63
N ARG A 139 -4.24 -14.23 -3.32
CA ARG A 139 -4.44 -15.69 -3.18
C ARG A 139 -3.26 -16.48 -3.76
N SER A 140 -2.74 -16.07 -4.90
CA SER A 140 -1.58 -16.72 -5.54
C SER A 140 -0.35 -16.67 -4.65
N ASP A 141 -0.06 -15.52 -4.04
CA ASP A 141 1.03 -15.37 -3.07
C ASP A 141 0.88 -16.27 -1.85
N GLN A 142 -0.34 -16.38 -1.31
CA GLN A 142 -0.61 -17.26 -0.16
C GLN A 142 -0.40 -18.73 -0.53
N SER A 143 -0.83 -19.14 -1.73
CA SER A 143 -0.69 -20.50 -2.23
C SER A 143 0.79 -20.87 -2.46
N ALA A 144 1.55 -19.98 -3.09
CA ALA A 144 2.98 -20.17 -3.33
C ALA A 144 3.79 -20.33 -2.02
N LEU A 145 3.44 -19.56 -0.98
CA LEU A 145 4.04 -19.70 0.34
C LEU A 145 3.70 -21.05 1.00
N ALA A 146 2.45 -21.50 0.88
CA ALA A 146 2.04 -22.80 1.42
C ALA A 146 2.79 -23.97 0.74
N SER A 147 3.07 -23.87 -0.55
CA SER A 147 3.83 -24.87 -1.30
C SER A 147 5.35 -24.85 -1.04
N SER A 148 5.90 -23.71 -0.60
CA SER A 148 7.35 -23.55 -0.36
C SER A 148 7.78 -23.89 1.08
N GLY A 149 6.82 -24.04 1.99
CA GLY A 149 7.04 -24.34 3.41
C GLY A 149 6.70 -25.78 3.82
N GLY A 150 6.48 -26.68 2.84
CA GLY A 150 6.16 -28.09 3.03
C GLY A 150 7.32 -29.01 2.72
#